data_AF-A0A124F398-F1
#
_entry.id   AF-A0A124F398-F1
#
_cell.length_a   1.000
_cell.length_b   1.000
_cell.length_c   1.000
_cell.angle_alpha   90.00
_cell.angle_beta   90.00
_cell.angle_gamma   90.00
#
_symmetry.space_group_name_H-M   'P 1'
#
loop_
_entity.id
_entity.type
_entity.pdbx_description
1 polymer ?
#
loop_
_entity_poly.entity_id
_entity_poly.type
_entity_poly.pdbx_seq_one_letter_code
_entity_poly.pdbx_strand_id
1 'polypeptide(L)'
;MNLKKIKYLFRSFLPVNISYGITVNNEANEISKLLNTLLPLIDKSDEVIVLQDITHKNQDVTDVLDQYGNKIIRVEARLDGDFATFKNNLITAATKDYLFQIDADEIPKESLIKEIKFYLFKKRKKDVFMVPRINIVHGITDEHVKKWNWKVNEEGYINFPDFQHRIFKMNKGIVWENKVHEKLCNYDKIIGLRSSDYSMCLLHIKEIKRQEQQNAFYDTII
;
A
#
# COMPACT_ATOMS: atom_id res chain seq x y z
N MET A 1 -11.66 -2.20 -43.68
CA MET A 1 -11.95 -2.13 -42.23
C MET A 1 -10.71 -1.60 -41.51
N ASN A 2 -10.80 -0.44 -40.84
CA ASN A 2 -9.64 0.35 -40.42
C ASN A 2 -8.92 -0.29 -39.20
N LEU A 3 -7.65 -0.70 -39.32
CA LEU A 3 -6.87 -1.36 -38.24
C LEU A 3 -6.86 -0.56 -36.93
N LYS A 4 -6.99 0.77 -37.00
CA LYS A 4 -7.09 1.64 -35.82
C LYS A 4 -8.36 1.39 -35.00
N LYS A 5 -9.50 1.03 -35.62
CA LYS A 5 -10.75 0.71 -34.90
C LYS A 5 -10.67 -0.62 -34.15
N ILE A 6 -9.95 -1.61 -34.70
CA ILE A 6 -9.74 -2.92 -34.06
C ILE A 6 -8.92 -2.78 -32.78
N LYS A 7 -7.89 -1.91 -32.79
CA LYS A 7 -7.05 -1.64 -31.60
C LYS A 7 -7.83 -0.99 -30.44
N TYR A 8 -8.90 -0.24 -30.73
CA TYR A 8 -9.80 0.33 -29.73
C TYR A 8 -10.86 -0.65 -29.25
N LEU A 9 -11.35 -1.55 -30.11
CA LEU A 9 -12.34 -2.57 -29.74
C LEU A 9 -11.72 -3.66 -28.85
N PHE A 10 -10.46 -4.05 -29.11
CA PHE A 10 -9.71 -4.99 -28.26
C PHE A 10 -9.18 -4.37 -26.95
N ARG A 11 -9.05 -3.04 -26.87
CA ARG A 11 -8.71 -2.35 -25.61
C ARG A 11 -9.83 -2.34 -24.58
N SER A 12 -11.06 -2.70 -24.98
CA SER A 12 -12.24 -2.76 -24.11
C SER A 12 -12.25 -3.94 -23.13
N PHE A 13 -11.32 -4.89 -23.27
CA PHE A 13 -11.27 -6.13 -22.47
C PHE A 13 -9.86 -6.50 -22.00
N LEU A 14 -8.87 -5.60 -22.11
CA LEU A 14 -7.56 -5.87 -21.51
C LEU A 14 -7.71 -5.90 -19.98
N PRO A 15 -7.32 -7.00 -19.31
CA PRO A 15 -7.35 -7.06 -17.86
C PRO A 15 -6.39 -6.02 -17.30
N VAL A 16 -6.87 -5.23 -16.34
CA VAL A 16 -6.04 -4.31 -15.56
C VAL A 16 -5.03 -5.14 -14.79
N ASN A 17 -3.74 -4.85 -14.95
CA ASN A 17 -2.68 -5.49 -14.16
C ASN A 17 -2.15 -4.53 -13.10
N ILE A 18 -1.78 -5.08 -11.96
CA ILE A 18 -1.34 -4.32 -10.78
C ILE A 18 0.04 -4.81 -10.36
N SER A 19 0.95 -3.87 -10.15
CA SER A 19 2.17 -4.08 -9.38
C SER A 19 1.81 -3.84 -7.91
N TYR A 20 1.87 -4.86 -7.08
CA TYR A 20 1.70 -4.71 -5.64
C TYR A 20 3.08 -4.40 -5.04
N GLY A 21 3.32 -3.13 -4.73
CA GLY A 21 4.58 -2.66 -4.16
C GLY A 21 4.51 -2.66 -2.64
N ILE A 22 5.45 -3.34 -1.99
CA ILE A 22 5.47 -3.47 -0.53
C ILE A 22 6.79 -2.92 -0.01
N THR A 23 6.74 -2.05 0.99
CA THR A 23 7.93 -1.59 1.70
C THR A 23 8.07 -2.31 3.04
N VAL A 24 9.27 -2.76 3.38
CA VAL A 24 9.57 -3.47 4.62
C VAL A 24 10.94 -3.08 5.16
N ASN A 25 11.09 -3.02 6.49
CA ASN A 25 12.37 -2.78 7.17
C ASN A 25 12.65 -3.87 8.22
N ASN A 26 11.81 -3.96 9.26
CA ASN A 26 12.02 -4.85 10.39
C ASN A 26 10.79 -5.73 10.72
N GLU A 27 9.79 -5.76 9.84
CA GLU A 27 8.49 -6.42 10.04
C GLU A 27 8.43 -7.84 9.46
N ALA A 28 9.34 -8.73 9.87
CA ALA A 28 9.48 -10.08 9.29
C ALA A 28 8.20 -10.94 9.40
N ASN A 29 7.48 -10.84 10.52
CA ASN A 29 6.24 -11.61 10.72
C ASN A 29 5.09 -11.03 9.89
N GLU A 30 4.99 -9.71 9.84
CA GLU A 30 3.92 -8.99 9.17
C GLU A 30 4.05 -9.11 7.65
N ILE A 31 5.26 -8.98 7.10
CA ILE A 31 5.48 -9.20 5.66
C ILE A 31 5.14 -10.64 5.26
N SER A 32 5.46 -11.62 6.10
CA SER A 32 5.06 -13.00 5.85
C SER A 32 3.54 -13.16 5.85
N LYS A 33 2.84 -12.54 6.81
CA LYS A 33 1.37 -12.56 6.88
C LYS A 33 0.74 -11.87 5.68
N LEU A 34 1.27 -10.71 5.27
CA LEU A 34 0.81 -9.96 4.10
C LEU A 34 0.97 -10.79 2.82
N LEU A 35 2.17 -11.32 2.56
CA LEU A 35 2.43 -12.10 1.35
C LEU A 35 1.58 -13.38 1.30
N ASN A 36 1.43 -14.09 2.41
CA ASN A 36 0.55 -15.27 2.49
C ASN A 36 -0.93 -14.95 2.26
N THR A 37 -1.37 -13.73 2.61
CA THR A 37 -2.74 -13.26 2.35
C THR A 37 -2.91 -12.82 0.89
N LEU A 38 -1.93 -12.10 0.35
CA LEU A 38 -2.03 -11.44 -0.96
C LEU A 38 -1.81 -12.41 -2.12
N LEU A 39 -0.75 -13.22 -2.08
CA LEU A 39 -0.33 -14.06 -3.21
C LEU A 39 -1.41 -15.03 -3.72
N PRO A 40 -2.24 -15.66 -2.87
CA PRO A 40 -3.32 -16.54 -3.35
C PRO A 40 -4.47 -15.79 -4.05
N LEU A 41 -4.57 -14.47 -3.88
CA LEU A 41 -5.71 -13.67 -4.34
C LEU A 41 -5.45 -12.89 -5.64
N ILE A 42 -4.19 -12.75 -6.04
CA ILE A 42 -3.79 -11.97 -7.22
C ILE A 42 -3.70 -12.84 -8.47
N ASP A 43 -3.80 -12.22 -9.64
CA ASP A 43 -3.71 -12.93 -10.91
C ASP A 43 -2.25 -13.18 -11.30
N LYS A 44 -2.00 -14.22 -12.10
CA LYS A 44 -0.66 -14.52 -12.64
C LYS A 44 -0.05 -13.38 -13.49
N SER A 45 -0.87 -12.46 -13.98
CA SER A 45 -0.42 -11.30 -14.76
C SER A 45 -0.01 -10.10 -13.91
N ASP A 46 -0.34 -10.12 -12.62
CA ASP A 46 0.15 -9.16 -11.63
C ASP A 46 1.60 -9.46 -11.26
N GLU A 47 2.20 -8.55 -10.50
CA GLU A 47 3.50 -8.78 -9.87
C GLU A 47 3.49 -8.26 -8.45
N VAL A 48 4.34 -8.84 -7.60
CA VAL A 48 4.58 -8.36 -6.24
C VAL A 48 6.03 -7.93 -6.16
N ILE A 49 6.25 -6.66 -5.81
CA ILE A 49 7.58 -6.08 -5.64
C ILE A 49 7.75 -5.78 -4.16
N VAL A 50 8.75 -6.37 -3.52
CA VAL A 50 9.08 -6.08 -2.13
C VAL A 50 10.36 -5.27 -2.09
N LEU A 51 10.24 -4.02 -1.64
CA LEU A 51 11.34 -3.12 -1.38
C LEU A 51 11.78 -3.24 0.08
N GLN A 52 12.94 -3.86 0.29
CA GLN A 52 13.54 -3.98 1.60
C GLN A 52 14.49 -2.82 1.88
N ASP A 53 14.32 -2.20 3.05
CA ASP A 53 15.29 -1.25 3.58
C ASP A 53 16.56 -1.96 4.03
N ILE A 54 17.70 -1.52 3.48
CA ILE A 54 19.03 -2.01 3.81
C ILE A 54 19.90 -0.97 4.53
N THR A 55 19.32 0.15 5.02
CA THR A 55 20.03 1.10 5.89
C THR A 55 20.53 0.40 7.16
N HIS A 56 19.66 -0.36 7.81
CA HIS A 56 19.98 -1.29 8.89
C HIS A 56 19.40 -2.67 8.58
N LYS A 57 20.00 -3.34 7.58
CA LYS A 57 19.45 -4.58 7.01
C LYS A 57 19.06 -5.60 8.09
N ASN A 58 17.78 -5.92 8.14
CA ASN A 58 17.23 -6.96 9.00
C ASN A 58 17.38 -8.34 8.32
N GLN A 59 18.06 -9.27 8.99
CA GLN A 59 18.30 -10.62 8.45
C GLN A 59 17.03 -11.48 8.49
N ASP A 60 16.18 -11.37 9.52
CA ASP A 60 14.93 -12.13 9.59
C ASP A 60 14.00 -11.77 8.43
N VAL A 61 13.93 -10.49 8.05
CA VAL A 61 13.20 -10.06 6.85
C VAL A 61 13.79 -10.68 5.60
N THR A 62 15.13 -10.66 5.46
CA THR A 62 15.83 -11.29 4.33
C THR A 62 15.47 -12.77 4.20
N ASP A 63 15.55 -13.51 5.30
CA ASP A 63 15.30 -14.95 5.34
C ASP A 63 13.84 -15.27 5.01
N VAL A 64 12.90 -14.45 5.49
CA VAL A 64 11.48 -14.57 5.13
C VAL A 64 11.27 -14.34 3.63
N LEU A 65 11.86 -13.29 3.05
CA LEU A 65 11.70 -12.99 1.62
C LEU A 65 12.29 -14.08 0.73
N ASP A 66 13.39 -14.69 1.13
CA ASP A 66 14.04 -15.77 0.38
C ASP A 66 13.14 -17.02 0.26
N GLN A 67 12.25 -17.27 1.23
CA GLN A 67 11.27 -18.36 1.18
C GLN A 67 10.21 -18.17 0.08
N TYR A 68 9.95 -16.93 -0.34
CA TYR A 68 9.01 -16.64 -1.43
C TYR A 68 9.65 -16.79 -2.81
N GLY A 69 10.97 -16.71 -2.90
CA GLY A 69 11.74 -16.91 -4.12
C GLY A 69 11.18 -16.11 -5.30
N ASN A 70 10.91 -16.79 -6.41
CA ASN A 70 10.43 -16.17 -7.65
C ASN A 70 8.96 -15.73 -7.63
N LYS A 71 8.23 -15.93 -6.53
CA LYS A 71 6.85 -15.42 -6.38
C LYS A 71 6.83 -13.90 -6.18
N ILE A 72 7.96 -13.33 -5.78
CA ILE A 72 8.13 -11.89 -5.57
C ILE A 72 9.35 -11.39 -6.36
N ILE A 73 9.36 -10.09 -6.63
CA ILE A 73 10.51 -9.35 -7.13
C ILE A 73 11.09 -8.60 -5.93
N ARG A 74 12.26 -9.01 -5.45
CA ARG A 74 12.94 -8.32 -4.35
C ARG A 74 13.76 -7.16 -4.91
N VAL A 75 13.56 -5.97 -4.34
CA VAL A 75 14.36 -4.77 -4.57
C VAL A 75 14.94 -4.34 -3.23
N GLU A 76 16.17 -3.84 -3.22
CA GLU A 76 16.80 -3.31 -2.03
C GLU A 76 17.18 -1.85 -2.26
N ALA A 77 16.92 -1.01 -1.27
CA ALA A 77 17.39 0.36 -1.26
C ALA A 77 17.64 0.81 0.18
N ARG A 78 18.43 1.87 0.35
CA ARG A 78 18.61 2.49 1.66
C ARG A 78 17.52 3.52 1.87
N LEU A 79 16.80 3.45 3.00
CA LEU A 79 15.81 4.45 3.37
C LEU A 79 16.48 5.76 3.78
N ASP A 80 17.52 5.68 4.62
CA ASP A 80 18.33 6.82 5.12
C ASP A 80 17.50 8.06 5.56
N GLY A 81 16.28 7.83 6.08
CA GLY A 81 15.35 8.87 6.52
C GLY A 81 14.65 9.65 5.41
N ASP A 82 14.81 9.26 4.14
CA ASP A 82 14.11 9.83 2.99
C ASP A 82 13.12 8.81 2.42
N PHE A 83 11.91 8.85 2.98
CA PHE A 83 10.87 7.89 2.65
C PHE A 83 10.40 8.05 1.19
N ALA A 84 10.29 9.29 0.67
CA ALA A 84 9.87 9.50 -0.71
C ALA A 84 10.85 8.88 -1.72
N THR A 85 12.15 9.15 -1.55
CA THR A 85 13.19 8.54 -2.41
C THR A 85 13.14 7.02 -2.32
N PHE A 86 12.96 6.48 -1.10
CA PHE A 86 12.81 5.04 -0.91
C PHE A 86 11.60 4.49 -1.66
N LYS A 87 10.38 5.03 -1.45
CA LYS A 87 9.15 4.58 -2.12
C LYS A 87 9.20 4.71 -3.64
N ASN A 88 9.89 5.72 -4.17
CA ASN A 88 10.04 5.90 -5.62
C ASN A 88 10.83 4.76 -6.30
N ASN A 89 11.57 3.92 -5.56
CA ASN A 89 12.15 2.69 -6.11
C ASN A 89 11.07 1.68 -6.53
N LEU A 90 9.92 1.63 -5.84
CA LEU A 90 8.78 0.80 -6.26
C LEU A 90 8.20 1.29 -7.59
N ILE A 91 8.14 2.61 -7.79
CA ILE A 91 7.66 3.21 -9.06
C ILE A 91 8.59 2.83 -10.21
N THR A 92 9.91 2.88 -9.97
CA THR A 92 10.92 2.51 -10.97
C THR A 92 10.86 1.02 -11.32
N ALA A 93 10.59 0.15 -10.34
CA ALA A 93 10.53 -1.29 -10.54
C ALA A 93 9.20 -1.79 -11.14
N ALA A 94 8.10 -1.05 -10.92
CA ALA A 94 6.76 -1.45 -11.34
C ALA A 94 6.56 -1.40 -12.86
N THR A 95 6.05 -2.50 -13.43
CA THR A 95 5.85 -2.67 -14.88
C THR A 95 4.39 -2.71 -15.32
N LYS A 96 3.43 -2.75 -14.37
CA LYS A 96 2.01 -2.91 -14.67
C LYS A 96 1.28 -1.57 -14.83
N ASP A 97 -0.04 -1.63 -15.07
CA ASP A 97 -0.84 -0.44 -15.36
C ASP A 97 -1.00 0.48 -14.14
N TYR A 98 -1.05 -0.11 -12.94
CA TYR A 98 -1.17 0.57 -11.66
C TYR A 98 -0.16 0.01 -10.66
N LEU A 99 0.31 0.86 -9.76
CA LEU A 99 1.02 0.47 -8.56
C LEU A 99 0.06 0.56 -7.37
N PHE A 100 -0.12 -0.55 -6.66
CA PHE A 100 -0.80 -0.61 -5.36
C PHE A 100 0.28 -0.77 -4.29
N GLN A 101 0.61 0.33 -3.62
CA GLN A 101 1.56 0.34 -2.53
C GLN A 101 0.90 -0.05 -1.20
N ILE A 102 1.47 -1.01 -0.47
CA ILE A 102 0.97 -1.53 0.81
C ILE A 102 2.13 -1.57 1.80
N ASP A 103 1.95 -1.13 3.04
CA ASP A 103 3.00 -1.24 4.04
C ASP A 103 3.04 -2.67 4.61
N ALA A 104 4.20 -3.15 5.07
CA ALA A 104 4.36 -4.54 5.53
C ALA A 104 3.43 -4.93 6.69
N ASP A 105 2.98 -3.97 7.50
CA ASP A 105 2.07 -4.14 8.63
C ASP A 105 0.58 -3.91 8.28
N GLU A 106 0.27 -3.77 7.00
CA GLU A 106 -1.09 -3.65 6.49
C GLU A 106 -1.54 -4.94 5.79
N ILE A 107 -2.78 -5.35 6.01
CA ILE A 107 -3.39 -6.51 5.35
C ILE A 107 -4.59 -6.04 4.52
N PRO A 108 -4.59 -6.21 3.19
CA PRO A 108 -5.77 -5.92 2.38
C PRO A 108 -6.88 -6.91 2.69
N LYS A 109 -8.12 -6.44 2.78
CA LYS A 109 -9.25 -7.36 2.80
C LYS A 109 -9.33 -8.14 1.49
N GLU A 110 -9.75 -9.40 1.58
CA GLU A 110 -9.91 -10.25 0.40
C GLU A 110 -10.87 -9.65 -0.64
N SER A 111 -11.97 -9.04 -0.19
CA SER A 111 -12.91 -8.32 -1.06
C SER A 111 -12.25 -7.17 -1.82
N LEU A 112 -11.32 -6.44 -1.19
CA LEU A 112 -10.57 -5.38 -1.87
C LEU A 112 -9.79 -5.95 -3.05
N ILE A 113 -9.03 -7.04 -2.85
CA ILE A 113 -8.21 -7.63 -3.92
C ILE A 113 -9.09 -8.20 -5.05
N LYS A 114 -10.20 -8.86 -4.71
CA LYS A 114 -11.13 -9.41 -5.70
C LYS A 114 -11.84 -8.35 -6.54
N GLU A 115 -12.14 -7.18 -5.96
CA GLU A 115 -12.93 -6.13 -6.63
C GLU A 115 -12.08 -5.04 -7.29
N ILE A 116 -10.83 -4.83 -6.84
CA ILE A 116 -10.06 -3.63 -7.19
C ILE A 116 -9.84 -3.48 -8.69
N LYS A 117 -9.49 -4.55 -9.41
CA LYS A 117 -9.25 -4.49 -10.87
C LYS A 117 -10.47 -4.01 -11.65
N PHE A 118 -11.64 -4.52 -11.30
CA PHE A 118 -12.90 -4.10 -11.92
C PHE A 118 -13.21 -2.63 -11.59
N TYR A 119 -12.96 -2.21 -10.35
CA TYR A 119 -13.12 -0.82 -9.95
C TYR A 119 -12.18 0.11 -10.73
N LEU A 120 -10.89 -0.22 -10.81
CA LEU A 120 -9.88 0.52 -11.59
C LEU A 120 -10.27 0.62 -13.07
N PHE A 121 -10.75 -0.47 -13.67
CA PHE A 121 -11.23 -0.47 -15.05
C PHE A 121 -12.42 0.49 -15.27
N LYS A 122 -13.41 0.43 -14.38
CA LYS A 122 -14.59 1.32 -14.42
C LYS A 122 -14.21 2.79 -14.20
N LYS A 123 -13.20 3.04 -13.37
CA LYS A 123 -12.76 4.39 -12.98
C LYS A 123 -11.44 4.81 -13.62
N ARG A 124 -11.01 4.18 -14.73
CA ARG A 124 -9.72 4.38 -15.44
C ARG A 124 -9.35 5.82 -15.87
N LYS A 125 -10.29 6.76 -15.73
CA LYS A 125 -10.09 8.22 -15.92
C LYS A 125 -9.48 8.90 -14.69
N LYS A 126 -9.40 8.19 -13.56
CA LYS A 126 -8.75 8.62 -12.32
C LYS A 126 -7.28 8.18 -12.36
N ASP A 127 -6.43 9.00 -11.77
CA ASP A 127 -4.99 8.79 -11.71
C ASP A 127 -4.61 8.16 -10.36
N VAL A 128 -5.27 8.57 -9.28
CA VAL A 128 -5.01 8.11 -7.90
C VAL A 128 -6.30 7.65 -7.23
N PHE A 129 -6.18 6.58 -6.45
CA PHE A 129 -7.26 5.96 -5.70
C PHE A 129 -6.85 5.86 -4.23
N MET A 130 -7.58 6.58 -3.38
CA MET A 130 -7.36 6.54 -1.95
C MET A 130 -8.07 5.32 -1.36
N VAL A 131 -7.30 4.46 -0.70
CA VAL A 131 -7.81 3.24 -0.07
C VAL A 131 -8.07 3.57 1.42
N PRO A 132 -9.30 3.37 1.93
CA PRO A 132 -9.56 3.54 3.36
C PRO A 132 -8.79 2.50 4.16
N ARG A 133 -8.21 2.93 5.27
CA ARG A 133 -7.51 2.08 6.21
C ARG A 133 -8.30 2.01 7.52
N ILE A 134 -8.45 0.80 8.04
CA ILE A 134 -8.97 0.53 9.37
C ILE A 134 -7.76 0.41 10.29
N ASN A 135 -7.65 1.33 11.25
CA ASN A 135 -6.63 1.27 12.29
C ASN A 135 -7.24 0.72 13.57
N ILE A 136 -6.64 -0.35 14.11
CA ILE A 136 -6.99 -0.92 15.42
C ILE A 136 -5.71 -0.93 16.26
N VAL A 137 -5.81 -0.39 17.47
CA VAL A 137 -4.71 -0.41 18.44
C VAL A 137 -5.14 -1.23 19.65
N HIS A 138 -4.62 -2.45 19.76
CA HIS A 138 -4.88 -3.30 20.93
C HIS A 138 -4.24 -2.70 22.18
N GLY A 139 -5.00 -2.71 23.29
CA GLY A 139 -4.58 -2.08 24.55
C GLY A 139 -4.72 -0.56 24.57
N ILE A 140 -5.37 0.07 23.59
CA ILE A 140 -5.67 1.50 23.65
C ILE A 140 -6.58 1.82 24.85
N THR A 141 -6.35 2.98 25.47
CA THR A 141 -7.10 3.47 26.63
C THR A 141 -7.69 4.85 26.33
N ASP A 142 -8.68 5.27 27.12
CA ASP A 142 -9.27 6.62 26.97
C ASP A 142 -8.23 7.74 27.14
N GLU A 143 -7.20 7.52 27.95
CA GLU A 143 -6.09 8.45 28.12
C GLU A 143 -5.29 8.60 26.82
N HIS A 144 -4.97 7.49 26.14
CA HIS A 144 -4.33 7.52 24.83
C HIS A 144 -5.17 8.25 23.78
N VAL A 145 -6.47 7.95 23.74
CA VAL A 145 -7.41 8.59 22.81
C VAL A 145 -7.45 10.10 23.01
N LYS A 146 -7.54 10.55 24.28
CA LYS A 146 -7.50 11.99 24.62
C LYS A 146 -6.15 12.62 24.29
N LYS A 147 -5.05 11.97 24.67
CA LYS A 147 -3.67 12.47 24.47
C LYS A 147 -3.36 12.75 23.00
N TRP A 148 -3.78 11.86 22.11
CA TRP A 148 -3.52 11.99 20.67
C TRP A 148 -4.70 12.58 19.88
N ASN A 149 -5.75 13.02 20.57
CA ASN A 149 -6.97 13.56 19.97
C ASN A 149 -7.56 12.64 18.89
N TRP A 150 -7.59 11.34 19.17
CA TRP A 150 -8.12 10.34 18.25
C TRP A 150 -9.63 10.18 18.41
N LYS A 151 -10.29 9.76 17.32
CA LYS A 151 -11.69 9.38 17.33
C LYS A 151 -11.79 7.88 17.14
N VAL A 152 -12.50 7.21 18.03
CA VAL A 152 -12.77 5.77 17.96
C VAL A 152 -14.25 5.61 17.65
N ASN A 153 -14.59 4.86 16.60
CA ASN A 153 -15.99 4.55 16.29
C ASN A 153 -16.50 3.35 17.11
N GLU A 154 -17.78 3.00 16.92
CA GLU A 154 -18.44 1.89 17.63
C GLU A 154 -17.77 0.52 17.39
N GLU A 155 -17.06 0.36 16.27
CA GLU A 155 -16.32 -0.85 15.91
C GLU A 155 -14.88 -0.88 16.47
N GLY A 156 -14.49 0.14 17.23
CA GLY A 156 -13.13 0.28 17.77
C GLY A 156 -12.10 0.82 16.76
N TYR A 157 -12.53 1.35 15.62
CA TYR A 157 -11.63 1.84 14.57
C TYR A 157 -11.22 3.28 14.83
N ILE A 158 -9.91 3.52 14.77
CA ILE A 158 -9.30 4.81 15.05
C ILE A 158 -9.24 5.67 13.79
N ASN A 159 -9.78 6.88 13.88
CA ASN A 159 -9.80 7.92 12.84
C ASN A 159 -10.37 7.41 11.50
N PHE A 160 -11.31 6.48 11.55
CA PHE A 160 -11.90 5.89 10.36
C PHE A 160 -12.93 6.84 9.69
N PRO A 161 -12.97 6.94 8.34
CA PRO A 161 -12.05 6.32 7.38
C PRO A 161 -10.71 7.07 7.26
N ASP A 162 -9.61 6.33 7.42
CA ASP A 162 -8.25 6.85 7.21
C ASP A 162 -7.86 6.62 5.74
N PHE A 163 -8.17 7.58 4.86
CA PHE A 163 -7.90 7.44 3.42
C PHE A 163 -6.42 7.63 3.08
N GLN A 164 -5.81 6.60 2.49
CA GLN A 164 -4.38 6.56 2.15
C GLN A 164 -4.16 6.55 0.62
N HIS A 165 -3.16 7.28 0.12
CA HIS A 165 -2.81 7.37 -1.32
C HIS A 165 -2.09 6.09 -1.81
N ARG A 166 -2.82 4.97 -1.82
CA ARG A 166 -2.24 3.63 -1.97
C ARG A 166 -2.16 3.13 -3.40
N ILE A 167 -3.06 3.55 -4.29
CA ILE A 167 -3.10 3.04 -5.66
C ILE A 167 -3.03 4.19 -6.66
N PHE A 168 -2.13 4.09 -7.63
CA PHE A 168 -2.00 5.11 -8.68
C PHE A 168 -1.56 4.53 -10.01
N LYS A 169 -1.87 5.26 -11.07
CA LYS A 169 -1.64 4.85 -12.46
C LYS A 169 -0.18 5.08 -12.86
N MET A 170 0.44 4.08 -13.48
CA MET A 170 1.81 4.16 -13.96
C MET A 170 1.91 5.01 -15.25
N ASN A 171 3.14 5.47 -15.56
CA ASN A 171 3.48 6.28 -16.74
C ASN A 171 2.82 7.68 -16.80
N LYS A 172 2.54 8.26 -15.62
CA LYS A 172 1.97 9.61 -15.47
C LYS A 172 2.93 10.64 -14.88
N GLY A 173 4.15 10.23 -14.52
CA GLY A 173 5.10 11.06 -13.78
C GLY A 173 4.74 11.22 -12.29
N ILE A 174 3.79 10.42 -11.80
CA ILE A 174 3.40 10.37 -10.39
C ILE A 174 4.58 9.89 -9.56
N VAL A 175 4.90 10.62 -8.50
CA VAL A 175 6.02 10.34 -7.59
C VAL A 175 5.66 10.74 -6.17
N TRP A 176 6.36 10.15 -5.20
CA TRP A 176 6.38 10.61 -3.82
C TRP A 176 7.37 11.78 -3.66
N GLU A 177 6.98 12.75 -2.84
CA GLU A 177 7.81 13.88 -2.40
C GLU A 177 7.81 13.98 -0.87
N ASN A 178 8.78 14.75 -0.33
CA ASN A 178 9.10 14.97 1.08
C ASN A 178 9.83 13.80 1.75
N LYS A 179 10.86 14.13 2.52
CA LYS A 179 11.64 13.13 3.28
C LYS A 179 10.78 12.41 4.30
N VAL A 180 9.95 13.15 5.04
CA VAL A 180 8.95 12.67 6.00
C VAL A 180 7.59 13.31 5.67
N HIS A 181 6.49 12.70 6.13
CA HIS A 181 5.13 13.11 5.76
C HIS A 181 4.94 13.19 4.23
N GLU A 182 5.24 12.07 3.59
CA GLU A 182 5.30 11.99 2.14
C GLU A 182 3.96 12.35 1.50
N LYS A 183 4.02 13.05 0.38
CA LYS A 183 2.85 13.34 -0.43
C LYS A 183 3.06 12.79 -1.83
N LEU A 184 2.00 12.29 -2.42
CA LEU A 184 2.00 11.89 -3.83
C LEU A 184 1.80 13.15 -4.70
N CYS A 185 2.49 13.25 -5.82
CA CYS A 185 2.48 14.40 -6.72
C CYS A 185 2.17 14.04 -8.17
N ASN A 186 2.02 15.06 -9.02
CA ASN A 186 1.89 14.95 -10.47
C ASN A 186 0.68 14.13 -10.95
N TYR A 187 -0.48 14.35 -10.32
CA TYR A 187 -1.76 13.78 -10.74
C TYR A 187 -2.87 14.83 -10.75
N ASP A 188 -3.91 14.61 -11.57
CA ASP A 188 -5.04 15.56 -11.68
C ASP A 188 -6.30 15.03 -11.01
N LYS A 189 -6.54 13.70 -11.09
CA LYS A 189 -7.84 13.11 -10.77
C LYS A 189 -7.72 12.04 -9.70
N ILE A 190 -8.18 12.38 -8.50
CA ILE A 190 -8.26 11.47 -7.36
C ILE A 190 -9.70 10.96 -7.13
N ILE A 191 -9.81 9.83 -6.45
CA ILE A 191 -11.07 9.28 -5.93
C ILE A 191 -10.81 8.42 -4.69
N GLY A 192 -11.70 8.44 -3.69
CA GLY A 192 -11.68 7.47 -2.58
C GLY A 192 -12.46 6.20 -2.92
N LEU A 193 -11.97 5.04 -2.47
CA LEU A 193 -12.72 3.79 -2.50
C LEU A 193 -13.88 3.82 -1.49
N ARG A 194 -14.84 2.90 -1.63
CA ARG A 194 -15.98 2.78 -0.72
C ARG A 194 -15.49 2.38 0.68
N SER A 195 -15.87 3.14 1.70
CA SER A 195 -15.54 2.84 3.09
C SER A 195 -16.74 2.37 3.93
N SER A 196 -17.98 2.57 3.44
CA SER A 196 -19.20 2.41 4.24
C SER A 196 -19.49 0.99 4.74
N ASP A 197 -19.03 -0.03 4.02
CA ASP A 197 -19.23 -1.45 4.36
C ASP A 197 -17.89 -2.15 4.70
N TYR A 198 -16.84 -1.36 4.88
CA TYR A 198 -15.49 -1.81 5.17
C TYR A 198 -14.89 -2.78 4.14
N SER A 199 -15.51 -3.04 2.97
CA SER A 199 -15.08 -4.12 2.07
C SER A 199 -13.82 -3.78 1.27
N MET A 200 -13.62 -2.50 0.98
CA MET A 200 -12.50 -2.00 0.18
C MET A 200 -11.40 -1.38 1.05
N CYS A 201 -11.16 -1.96 2.23
CA CYS A 201 -10.22 -1.41 3.23
C CYS A 201 -8.90 -2.18 3.31
N LEU A 202 -7.85 -1.47 3.68
CA LEU A 202 -6.65 -2.04 4.31
C LEU A 202 -6.88 -2.15 5.82
N LEU A 203 -6.36 -3.19 6.44
CA LEU A 203 -6.41 -3.41 7.87
C LEU A 203 -5.02 -3.22 8.47
N HIS A 204 -4.91 -2.34 9.45
CA HIS A 204 -3.68 -2.04 10.16
C HIS A 204 -3.92 -2.24 11.66
N ILE A 205 -3.39 -3.34 12.19
CA ILE A 205 -3.55 -3.74 13.59
C ILE A 205 -2.18 -3.63 14.27
N LYS A 206 -2.14 -2.96 15.40
CA LYS A 206 -0.92 -2.82 16.21
C LYS A 206 -1.20 -2.90 17.70
N GLU A 207 -0.18 -3.25 18.45
CA GLU A 207 -0.20 -3.14 19.91
C GLU A 207 0.15 -1.71 20.34
N ILE A 208 -0.47 -1.23 21.42
CA ILE A 208 -0.26 0.13 21.94
C ILE A 208 1.22 0.46 22.18
N LYS A 209 2.01 -0.49 22.67
CA LYS A 209 3.45 -0.30 22.92
C LYS A 209 4.21 0.10 21.65
N ARG A 210 3.89 -0.52 20.51
CA ARG A 210 4.51 -0.18 19.21
C ARG A 210 4.09 1.21 18.76
N GLN A 211 2.84 1.58 19.01
CA GLN A 211 2.32 2.90 18.70
C GLN A 211 3.01 4.01 19.51
N GLU A 212 3.26 3.80 20.80
CA GLU A 212 3.98 4.74 21.66
C GLU A 212 5.43 4.94 21.19
N GLN A 213 6.12 3.84 20.86
CA GLN A 213 7.48 3.87 20.32
C GLN A 213 7.56 4.63 19.00
N GLN A 214 6.60 4.38 18.10
CA GLN A 214 6.52 5.04 16.81
C GLN A 214 6.30 6.56 16.96
N ASN A 215 5.37 6.97 17.83
CA ASN A 215 5.12 8.40 18.08
C ASN A 215 6.36 9.09 18.69
N ALA A 216 7.02 8.45 19.65
CA ALA A 216 8.24 8.98 20.24
C ALA A 216 9.37 9.15 19.21
N PHE A 217 9.49 8.23 18.25
CA PHE A 217 10.46 8.36 17.16
C PHE A 217 10.10 9.53 16.22
N TYR A 218 8.83 9.66 15.80
CA TYR A 218 8.42 10.77 14.95
C TYR A 218 8.64 12.14 15.61
N ASP A 219 8.40 12.26 16.92
CA ASP A 219 8.68 13.49 17.68
C ASP A 219 10.18 13.88 17.66
N THR A 220 11.09 12.96 17.32
CA THR A 220 12.54 13.26 17.18
C THR A 220 12.96 13.72 15.78
N ILE A 221 12.08 13.59 14.78
CA ILE A 221 12.39 13.85 13.35
C ILE A 221 11.55 15.02 12.80
N ILE A 222 10.62 15.56 13.60
CA ILE A 222 9.90 16.81 13.32
C ILE A 222 10.79 18.02 13.62
#